data_AF-A0A2P4XX74-F1
#
_entry.id   AF-A0A2P4XX74-F1
#
_cell.length_a   1.000
_cell.length_b   1.000
_cell.length_c   1.000
_cell.angle_alpha   90.00
_cell.angle_beta   90.00
_cell.angle_gamma   90.00
#
_symmetry.space_group_name_H-M   'P 1'
#
loop_
_entity.id
_entity.type
_entity.pdbx_description
1 polymer ?
#
loop_
_entity_poly.entity_id
_entity_poly.type
_entity_poly.pdbx_seq_one_letter_code
_entity_poly.pdbx_strand_id
1 'polypeptide(L)'
;MAVETSTRIGYQEKFEFAKDAANAMLSTVNDSKSIGYASIEDAVAAVKKEDVKFAVVPVESTAHGSYYDTYDLLLKYDVAVVGESKPSTKSARFWLVAKTPTEPSLKMTTCKTSLAFAFASGNAHGQLHRALGLFASRDIDLSKVESRPL
;
A
#
# COMPACT_ATOMS: atom_id res chain seq x y z
N MET A 1 30.15 -3.02 -15.41
CA MET A 1 29.41 -4.25 -15.02
C MET A 1 27.99 -3.83 -14.67
N ALA A 2 27.04 -4.05 -15.57
CA ALA A 2 25.63 -3.82 -15.28
C ALA A 2 25.16 -5.00 -14.43
N VAL A 3 24.94 -4.78 -13.14
CA VAL A 3 24.26 -5.78 -12.31
C VAL A 3 22.82 -5.79 -12.79
N GLU A 4 22.42 -6.87 -13.46
CA GLU A 4 21.02 -7.20 -13.70
C GLU A 4 20.34 -7.27 -12.33
N THR A 5 19.75 -6.17 -11.88
CA THR A 5 19.11 -6.10 -10.57
C THR A 5 17.75 -6.78 -10.67
N SER A 6 17.73 -8.09 -10.41
CA SER A 6 16.51 -8.86 -10.17
C SER A 6 15.62 -8.09 -9.18
N THR A 7 14.36 -7.86 -9.57
CA THR A 7 13.44 -7.06 -8.76
C THR A 7 13.02 -7.85 -7.52
N ARG A 8 13.44 -7.39 -6.35
CA ARG A 8 13.14 -8.03 -5.07
C ARG A 8 11.86 -7.48 -4.46
N ILE A 9 10.93 -8.36 -4.07
CA ILE A 9 9.70 -8.00 -3.36
C ILE A 9 9.64 -8.65 -1.99
N GLY A 10 9.51 -7.83 -0.95
CA GLY A 10 9.29 -8.28 0.43
C GLY A 10 7.84 -8.64 0.70
N TYR A 11 7.60 -9.66 1.51
CA TYR A 11 6.28 -9.98 2.05
C TYR A 11 6.41 -10.60 3.44
N GLN A 12 5.34 -10.56 4.25
CA GLN A 12 5.34 -11.22 5.55
C GLN A 12 5.00 -12.71 5.40
N GLU A 13 5.84 -13.60 5.95
CA GLU A 13 5.66 -15.06 5.82
C GLU A 13 4.43 -15.60 6.56
N LYS A 14 4.12 -15.00 7.71
CA LYS A 14 2.97 -15.40 8.54
C LYS A 14 1.62 -15.08 7.88
N PHE A 15 1.62 -14.19 6.89
CA PHE A 15 0.40 -13.75 6.25
C PHE A 15 0.10 -14.64 5.05
N GLU A 16 -0.91 -15.50 5.23
CA GLU A 16 -1.42 -16.35 4.17
C GLU A 16 -1.75 -15.50 2.92
N PHE A 17 -1.39 -15.97 1.73
CA PHE A 17 -1.58 -15.27 0.44
C PHE A 17 -0.72 -14.04 0.17
N ALA A 18 0.08 -13.54 1.13
CA ALA A 18 0.98 -12.42 0.84
C ALA A 18 2.03 -12.78 -0.21
N LYS A 19 2.49 -14.06 -0.21
CA LYS A 19 3.36 -14.61 -1.26
C LYS A 19 2.69 -14.65 -2.62
N ASP A 20 1.43 -15.06 -2.69
CA ASP A 20 0.68 -15.13 -3.94
C ASP A 20 0.39 -13.73 -4.49
N ALA A 21 0.04 -12.78 -3.62
CA ALA A 21 -0.10 -11.38 -3.98
C ALA A 21 1.22 -10.79 -4.51
N ALA A 22 2.35 -11.11 -3.87
CA ALA A 22 3.67 -10.75 -4.39
C ALA A 22 3.92 -11.36 -5.77
N ASN A 23 3.71 -12.67 -5.94
CA ASN A 23 3.92 -13.36 -7.21
C ASN A 23 3.00 -12.85 -8.33
N ALA A 24 1.75 -12.53 -8.03
CA ALA A 24 0.82 -11.94 -8.99
C ALA A 24 1.35 -10.59 -9.51
N MET A 25 1.91 -9.76 -8.63
CA MET A 25 2.52 -8.50 -9.01
C MET A 25 3.85 -8.69 -9.75
N LEU A 26 4.59 -9.77 -9.43
CA LEU A 26 5.84 -10.14 -10.09
C LEU A 26 5.69 -10.61 -11.54
N SER A 27 4.53 -11.14 -11.93
CA SER A 27 4.28 -11.62 -13.30
C SER A 27 4.47 -10.54 -14.39
N THR A 28 4.54 -9.27 -14.00
CA THR A 28 4.77 -8.13 -14.89
C THR A 28 6.25 -7.78 -15.09
N VAL A 29 7.17 -8.39 -14.32
CA VAL A 29 8.60 -8.07 -14.31
C VAL A 29 9.42 -9.30 -14.67
N ASN A 30 10.14 -9.24 -15.79
CA ASN A 30 11.15 -10.24 -16.14
C ASN A 30 12.29 -10.17 -15.10
N ASP A 31 12.52 -11.28 -14.41
CA ASP A 31 13.50 -11.46 -13.32
C ASP A 31 13.14 -10.78 -11.99
N SER A 32 12.49 -11.56 -11.13
CA SER A 32 12.08 -11.11 -9.81
C SER A 32 12.11 -12.21 -8.76
N LYS A 33 12.37 -11.80 -7.52
CA LYS A 33 12.50 -12.70 -6.36
C LYS A 33 11.67 -12.20 -5.20
N SER A 34 10.83 -13.08 -4.65
CA SER A 34 10.10 -12.80 -3.42
C SER A 34 10.95 -13.17 -2.20
N ILE A 35 10.98 -12.29 -1.19
CA ILE A 35 11.74 -12.43 0.05
C ILE A 35 10.77 -12.39 1.21
N GLY A 36 10.77 -13.45 2.02
CA GLY A 36 9.96 -13.55 3.22
C GLY A 36 10.59 -12.80 4.39
N TYR A 37 9.76 -12.09 5.15
CA TYR A 37 10.10 -11.41 6.40
C TYR A 37 9.22 -11.88 7.56
N ALA A 38 9.74 -11.79 8.77
CA ALA A 38 9.04 -12.22 9.99
C ALA A 38 7.84 -11.32 10.34
N SER A 39 7.95 -10.02 10.07
CA SER A 39 6.92 -9.01 10.32
C SER A 39 6.67 -8.10 9.11
N ILE A 40 5.53 -7.40 9.12
CA ILE A 40 5.20 -6.37 8.12
C ILE A 40 6.19 -5.21 8.22
N GLU A 41 6.54 -4.82 9.45
CA GLU A 41 7.51 -3.75 9.70
C GLU A 41 8.87 -4.07 9.07
N ASP A 42 9.37 -5.31 9.20
CA ASP A 42 10.63 -5.71 8.58
C ASP A 42 10.59 -5.60 7.05
N ALA A 43 9.47 -6.00 6.44
CA ALA A 43 9.28 -5.89 4.99
C ALA A 43 9.24 -4.42 4.52
N VAL A 44 8.55 -3.54 5.25
CA VAL A 44 8.49 -2.09 4.94
C VAL A 44 9.84 -1.41 5.21
N ALA A 45 10.52 -1.77 6.30
CA ALA A 45 11.85 -1.28 6.61
C ALA A 45 12.88 -1.66 5.54
N ALA A 46 12.75 -2.87 4.98
CA ALA A 46 13.58 -3.33 3.86
C ALA A 46 13.35 -2.48 2.58
N VAL A 47 12.13 -1.99 2.33
CA VAL A 47 11.85 -1.03 1.24
C VAL A 47 12.57 0.29 1.50
N LYS A 48 12.54 0.80 2.74
CA LYS A 48 13.21 2.06 3.09
C LYS A 48 14.73 1.97 2.95
N LYS A 49 15.30 0.81 3.32
CA LYS A 49 16.72 0.47 3.17
C LYS A 49 17.15 0.13 1.74
N GLU A 50 16.19 0.03 0.81
CA GLU A 50 16.40 -0.41 -0.58
C GLU A 50 16.93 -1.86 -0.71
N ASP A 51 16.77 -2.67 0.35
CA ASP A 51 17.04 -4.12 0.32
C ASP A 51 16.05 -4.85 -0.59
N VAL A 52 14.82 -4.33 -0.68
CA VAL A 52 13.79 -4.75 -1.62
C VAL A 52 13.23 -3.53 -2.34
N LYS A 53 12.84 -3.71 -3.60
CA LYS A 53 12.27 -2.61 -4.40
C LYS A 53 10.82 -2.32 -4.00
N PHE A 54 10.09 -3.36 -3.64
CA PHE A 54 8.71 -3.27 -3.21
C PHE A 54 8.45 -4.17 -2.00
N ALA A 55 7.39 -3.87 -1.25
CA ALA A 55 6.83 -4.80 -0.27
C ALA A 55 5.33 -4.93 -0.44
N VAL A 56 4.80 -6.12 -0.17
CA VAL A 56 3.37 -6.40 -0.15
C VAL A 56 2.89 -6.40 1.29
N VAL A 57 1.92 -5.53 1.58
CA VAL A 57 1.37 -5.34 2.93
C VAL A 57 -0.14 -5.55 2.92
N PRO A 58 -0.71 -6.26 3.91
CA PRO A 58 -2.15 -6.41 4.04
C PRO A 58 -2.78 -5.10 4.53
N VAL A 59 -3.97 -4.78 4.03
CA VAL A 59 -4.65 -3.50 4.32
C VAL A 59 -6.02 -3.74 4.93
N GLU A 60 -6.73 -4.73 4.41
CA GLU A 60 -7.99 -5.19 4.97
C GLU A 60 -8.19 -6.67 4.67
N SER A 61 -8.87 -7.37 5.57
CA SER A 61 -9.44 -8.68 5.30
C SER A 61 -10.83 -8.78 5.91
N THR A 62 -11.71 -9.60 5.33
CA THR A 62 -13.00 -9.88 5.96
C THR A 62 -12.85 -10.58 7.32
N ALA A 63 -11.73 -11.27 7.56
CA ALA A 63 -11.49 -12.00 8.81
C ALA A 63 -10.98 -11.11 9.96
N HIS A 64 -10.23 -10.04 9.67
CA HIS A 64 -9.61 -9.18 10.68
C HIS A 64 -9.94 -7.69 10.52
N GLY A 65 -10.74 -7.31 9.54
CA GLY A 65 -11.01 -5.91 9.23
C GLY A 65 -9.76 -5.21 8.69
N SER A 66 -9.61 -3.92 9.00
CA SER A 66 -8.48 -3.11 8.56
C SER A 66 -7.22 -3.39 9.38
N TYR A 67 -6.08 -3.54 8.68
CA TYR A 67 -4.76 -3.69 9.31
C TYR A 67 -4.18 -2.31 9.60
N TYR A 68 -4.50 -1.81 10.79
CA TYR A 68 -4.11 -0.48 11.24
C TYR A 68 -2.60 -0.25 11.26
N ASP A 69 -1.82 -1.23 11.70
CA ASP A 69 -0.35 -1.13 11.74
C ASP A 69 0.24 -0.79 10.36
N THR A 70 -0.37 -1.27 9.27
CA THR A 70 0.07 -0.96 7.91
C THR A 70 0.05 0.54 7.62
N TYR A 71 -0.99 1.26 8.06
CA TYR A 71 -1.10 2.72 7.86
C TYR A 71 -0.01 3.47 8.63
N ASP A 72 0.26 3.03 9.86
CA ASP A 72 1.27 3.66 10.72
C ASP A 72 2.66 3.44 10.13
N LEU A 73 2.91 2.26 9.55
CA LEU A 73 4.16 1.94 8.86
C LEU A 73 4.36 2.78 7.58
N LEU A 74 3.31 3.04 6.80
CA LEU A 74 3.40 3.93 5.63
C LEU A 74 3.88 5.33 6.03
N LEU A 75 3.32 5.88 7.10
CA LEU A 75 3.67 7.21 7.63
C LEU A 75 5.06 7.21 8.29
N LYS A 76 5.37 6.20 9.11
CA LYS A 76 6.64 6.08 9.84
C LYS A 76 7.83 5.94 8.90
N TYR A 77 7.70 5.14 7.85
CA TYR A 77 8.80 4.86 6.91
C TYR A 77 8.80 5.77 5.69
N ASP A 78 7.78 6.63 5.53
CA ASP A 78 7.61 7.52 4.38
C ASP A 78 7.75 6.73 3.08
N VAL A 79 6.82 5.78 2.90
CA VAL A 79 6.71 4.92 1.72
C VAL A 79 5.34 5.13 1.07
N ALA A 80 5.31 5.00 -0.26
CA ALA A 80 4.13 5.26 -1.06
C ALA A 80 3.45 3.96 -1.50
N VAL A 81 2.12 3.98 -1.59
CA VAL A 81 1.35 2.91 -2.23
C VAL A 81 1.48 3.09 -3.74
N VAL A 82 2.00 2.06 -4.41
CA VAL A 82 2.25 2.05 -5.87
C VAL A 82 1.39 1.03 -6.60
N GLY A 83 0.60 0.24 -5.87
CA GLY A 83 -0.30 -0.75 -6.44
C GLY A 83 -1.23 -1.37 -5.41
N GLU A 84 -2.28 -2.04 -5.89
CA GLU A 84 -3.23 -2.79 -5.08
C GLU A 84 -3.46 -4.16 -5.73
N SER A 85 -3.49 -5.21 -4.92
CA SER A 85 -3.91 -6.55 -5.34
C SER A 85 -5.06 -7.03 -4.47
N LYS A 86 -6.08 -7.56 -5.13
CA LYS A 86 -7.19 -8.25 -4.50
C LYS A 86 -7.30 -9.64 -5.14
N PRO A 87 -6.72 -10.69 -4.54
CA PRO A 87 -6.81 -12.04 -5.06
C PRO A 87 -8.29 -12.46 -5.23
N SER A 88 -8.65 -13.00 -6.39
CA SER A 88 -10.04 -13.32 -6.76
C SER A 88 -10.74 -14.31 -5.82
N THR A 89 -9.96 -15.13 -5.11
CA THR A 89 -10.46 -16.18 -4.23
C THR A 89 -10.76 -15.70 -2.81
N LYS A 90 -10.38 -14.46 -2.43
CA LYS A 90 -10.46 -14.01 -1.04
C LYS A 90 -10.83 -12.54 -0.88
N SER A 91 -11.48 -12.25 0.24
CA SER A 91 -11.77 -10.90 0.69
C SER A 91 -10.61 -10.31 1.50
N ALA A 92 -9.38 -10.39 0.97
CA ALA A 92 -8.22 -9.71 1.51
C ALA A 92 -7.64 -8.77 0.45
N ARG A 93 -7.30 -7.55 0.85
CA ARG A 93 -6.70 -6.54 -0.02
C ARG A 93 -5.28 -6.28 0.45
N PHE A 94 -4.38 -6.25 -0.52
CA PHE A 94 -2.97 -5.96 -0.30
C PHE A 94 -2.56 -4.71 -1.07
N TRP A 95 -1.68 -3.92 -0.47
CA TRP A 95 -0.98 -2.84 -1.16
C TRP A 95 0.43 -3.26 -1.51
N LEU A 96 0.89 -2.77 -2.65
CA LEU A 96 2.30 -2.74 -3.00
C LEU A 96 2.86 -1.38 -2.57
N VAL A 97 3.89 -1.40 -1.75
CA VAL A 97 4.54 -0.19 -1.25
C VAL A 97 5.95 -0.07 -1.80
N ALA A 98 6.36 1.16 -2.10
CA ALA A 98 7.70 1.50 -2.61
C ALA A 98 8.23 2.75 -1.91
N LYS A 99 9.55 2.92 -1.94
CA LYS A 99 10.19 4.13 -1.41
C LYS A 99 9.77 5.39 -2.18
N THR A 100 9.63 5.28 -3.49
CA THR A 100 9.24 6.38 -4.37
C THR A 100 7.83 6.15 -4.91
N PRO A 101 6.93 7.16 -4.87
CA PRO A 101 5.64 7.10 -5.56
C PRO A 101 5.82 6.82 -7.05
N THR A 102 4.88 6.07 -7.62
CA THR A 102 4.84 5.82 -9.06
C THR A 102 3.82 6.76 -9.69
N GLU A 103 4.27 7.57 -10.65
CA GLU A 103 3.40 8.40 -11.48
C GLU A 103 2.49 7.51 -12.34
N PRO A 104 1.17 7.76 -12.36
CA PRO A 104 0.25 7.10 -13.27
C PRO A 104 0.69 7.31 -14.72
N SER A 105 0.77 6.24 -15.52
CA SER A 105 1.06 6.39 -16.95
C SER A 105 -0.12 7.05 -17.67
N LEU A 106 0.14 7.85 -18.71
CA LEU A 106 -0.90 8.49 -19.53
C LEU A 106 -1.84 7.48 -20.25
N LYS A 107 -1.44 6.21 -20.32
CA LYS A 107 -2.23 5.13 -20.93
C LYS A 107 -3.18 4.45 -19.94
N MET A 108 -3.11 4.82 -18.65
CA MET A 108 -3.88 4.18 -17.59
C MET A 108 -5.30 4.74 -17.60
N THR A 109 -6.29 3.87 -17.79
CA THR A 109 -7.71 4.23 -17.83
C THR A 109 -8.36 4.25 -16.45
N THR A 110 -7.71 3.66 -15.45
CA THR A 110 -8.14 3.65 -14.05
C THR A 110 -6.95 3.95 -13.15
N CYS A 111 -7.13 4.86 -12.20
CA CYS A 111 -6.12 5.19 -11.20
C CYS A 111 -6.77 5.30 -9.83
N LYS A 112 -6.03 4.89 -8.80
CA LYS A 112 -6.38 5.18 -7.41
C LYS A 112 -5.30 6.06 -6.83
N THR A 113 -5.72 7.02 -6.01
CA THR A 113 -4.83 7.86 -5.22
C THR A 113 -5.10 7.61 -3.76
N SER A 114 -4.04 7.31 -3.00
CA SER A 114 -4.09 7.18 -1.56
C SER A 114 -3.56 8.45 -0.92
N LEU A 115 -4.32 9.03 0.00
CA LEU A 115 -3.95 10.25 0.73
C LEU A 115 -4.03 9.96 2.23
N ALA A 116 -3.00 10.39 2.96
CA ALA A 116 -3.02 10.48 4.40
C ALA A 116 -2.83 11.95 4.79
N PHE A 117 -3.70 12.47 5.63
CA PHE A 117 -3.65 13.85 6.08
C PHE A 117 -4.11 13.96 7.53
N ALA A 118 -3.61 14.98 8.23
CA ALA A 118 -4.02 15.33 9.57
C ALA A 118 -4.58 16.75 9.60
N PHE A 119 -5.49 17.01 10.53
CA PHE A 119 -6.01 18.35 10.75
C PHE A 119 -5.12 19.13 11.72
N ALA A 120 -4.58 20.27 11.27
CA ALA A 120 -3.72 21.12 12.08
C ALA A 120 -4.38 21.61 13.38
N SER A 121 -5.71 21.76 13.39
CA SER A 121 -6.48 22.31 14.51
C SER A 121 -7.06 21.25 15.46
N GLY A 122 -6.64 19.98 15.36
CA GLY A 122 -7.24 18.89 16.13
C GLY A 122 -8.63 18.52 15.64
N ASN A 123 -9.55 18.18 16.55
CA ASN A 123 -10.88 17.64 16.25
C ASN A 123 -11.99 18.69 16.28
N ALA A 124 -12.12 19.49 15.21
CA ALA A 124 -13.22 20.45 15.09
C ALA A 124 -14.51 19.78 14.55
N HIS A 125 -15.67 20.25 15.02
CA HIS A 125 -16.97 19.76 14.54
C HIS A 125 -17.12 19.88 13.03
N GLY A 126 -17.60 18.81 12.39
CA GLY A 126 -17.86 18.74 10.94
C GLY A 126 -16.62 18.86 10.05
N GLN A 127 -15.40 18.79 10.61
CA GLN A 127 -14.17 19.01 9.84
C GLN A 127 -13.92 17.92 8.80
N LEU A 128 -14.13 16.66 9.16
CA LEU A 128 -14.08 15.55 8.20
C LEU A 128 -15.13 15.73 7.10
N HIS A 129 -16.37 16.10 7.44
CA HIS A 129 -17.42 16.37 6.46
C HIS A 129 -17.00 17.45 5.45
N ARG A 130 -16.41 18.56 5.91
CA ARG A 130 -15.89 19.62 5.02
C ARG A 130 -14.76 19.12 4.12
N ALA A 131 -13.84 18.33 4.66
CA ALA A 131 -12.74 17.76 3.88
C ALA A 131 -13.24 16.80 2.79
N LEU A 132 -14.16 15.89 3.15
CA LEU A 132 -14.74 14.92 2.21
C LEU A 132 -15.65 15.60 1.17
N GLY A 133 -16.32 16.70 1.53
CA GLY A 133 -17.16 17.49 0.63
C GLY A 133 -16.42 18.03 -0.60
N LEU A 134 -15.09 18.20 -0.53
CA LEU A 134 -14.28 18.64 -1.66
C LEU A 134 -14.22 17.59 -2.79
N PHE A 135 -14.21 16.31 -2.44
CA PHE A 135 -14.23 15.21 -3.41
C PHE A 135 -15.60 15.10 -4.08
N ALA A 136 -16.66 15.16 -3.26
CA ALA A 136 -18.04 15.14 -3.76
C ALA A 136 -18.33 16.32 -4.71
N SER A 137 -17.85 17.53 -4.40
CA SER A 137 -18.03 18.71 -5.26
C SER A 137 -17.35 18.62 -6.64
N ARG A 138 -16.51 17.59 -6.85
CA ARG A 138 -15.76 17.34 -8.08
C ARG A 138 -16.11 15.99 -8.71
N ASP A 139 -17.17 15.33 -8.23
CA ASP A 139 -17.58 14.00 -8.66
C ASP A 139 -16.43 12.96 -8.55
N ILE A 140 -15.63 13.05 -7.48
CA ILE A 140 -14.53 12.12 -7.21
C ILE A 140 -14.99 11.07 -6.20
N ASP A 141 -15.01 9.81 -6.64
CA ASP A 141 -15.36 8.67 -5.80
C ASP A 141 -14.28 8.34 -4.76
N LEU A 142 -14.73 8.01 -3.55
CA LEU A 142 -13.88 7.51 -2.47
C LEU A 142 -14.15 6.02 -2.24
N SER A 143 -13.13 5.18 -2.47
CA SER A 143 -13.27 3.73 -2.30
C SER A 143 -12.94 3.21 -0.89
N LYS A 144 -12.30 4.04 -0.05
CA LYS A 144 -11.93 3.72 1.34
C LYS A 144 -11.64 5.01 2.11
N VAL A 145 -12.17 5.11 3.33
CA VAL A 145 -11.89 6.19 4.28
C VAL A 145 -11.65 5.55 5.64
N GLU A 146 -10.53 5.87 6.27
CA GLU A 146 -10.13 5.34 7.57
C GLU A 146 -9.73 6.51 8.49
N SER A 147 -10.14 6.43 9.75
CA SER A 147 -9.75 7.41 10.78
C SER A 147 -8.80 6.76 11.77
N ARG A 148 -7.73 7.47 12.15
CA ARG A 148 -6.77 7.02 13.16
C ARG A 148 -6.57 8.11 14.20
N PRO A 149 -6.57 7.78 15.51
CA PRO A 149 -6.08 8.71 16.51
C PRO A 149 -4.59 8.94 16.29
N LEU A 150 -4.16 10.19 16.44
CA LEU A 150 -2.74 10.58 16.50
C LEU A 150 -2.17 10.32 17.89
#